data_AF-A0A7V6NJF9-F1
#
_entry.id   AF-A0A7V6NJF9-F1
#
_cell.length_a   1.000
_cell.length_b   1.000
_cell.length_c   1.000
_cell.angle_alpha   90.00
_cell.angle_beta   90.00
_cell.angle_gamma   90.00
#
_symmetry.space_group_name_H-M   'P 1'
#
loop_
_entity.id
_entity.type
_entity.pdbx_description
1 polymer ?
#
loop_
_entity_poly.entity_id
_entity_poly.type
_entity_poly.pdbx_seq_one_letter_code
_entity_poly.pdbx_strand_id
1 'polypeptide(L)'
;MNWDKEIQQLIKLNHDVRVGTSPKENERAISMYNRALEQIANDNHDVAMIALERLTREFPLFSQATHLYGLCLGRQQNWKAAEDMLQKALLSDLSAEEYQAVETAMLVAREGKIRARESGKAKRKKEKMLSEVKANLARGGILERADHSRKADKMRMATAREREEVLQQIRAQEQGGLPQGLELDTGQSFNRKVQIISLIVIVAAVIFLVFYFWIRPGIIRQRETSKRLDWIVREMEKRATAEPDVSDLLTEYRSRFSQK
;
A
#
# COMPACT_ATOMS: atom_id res chain seq x y z
N MET A 1 -11.69 -13.06 -13.35
CA MET A 1 -11.19 -12.18 -14.42
C MET A 1 -10.10 -12.90 -15.18
N ASN A 2 -10.09 -12.77 -16.51
CA ASN A 2 -9.03 -13.32 -17.35
C ASN A 2 -8.13 -12.15 -17.77
N TRP A 3 -6.95 -12.04 -17.15
CA TRP A 3 -6.00 -10.94 -17.38
C TRP A 3 -5.62 -10.81 -18.86
N ASP A 4 -5.45 -11.94 -19.55
CA ASP A 4 -5.04 -11.94 -20.95
C ASP A 4 -6.12 -11.36 -21.86
N LYS A 5 -7.39 -11.64 -21.55
CA LYS A 5 -8.53 -11.08 -22.26
C LYS A 5 -8.63 -9.57 -22.07
N GLU A 6 -8.46 -9.08 -20.84
CA GLU A 6 -8.46 -7.64 -20.55
C GLU A 6 -7.31 -6.92 -21.27
N ILE A 7 -6.12 -7.53 -21.28
CA ILE A 7 -4.96 -6.96 -21.99
C ILE A 7 -5.20 -6.90 -23.50
N GLN A 8 -5.85 -7.92 -24.08
CA GLN A 8 -6.19 -7.96 -25.51
C GLN A 8 -7.26 -6.94 -25.92
N GLN A 9 -8.08 -6.48 -24.97
CA GLN A 9 -9.07 -5.44 -25.23
C GLN A 9 -8.47 -4.03 -25.30
N LEU A 10 -7.23 -3.85 -24.85
CA LEU A 10 -6.55 -2.56 -24.91
C LEU A 10 -6.16 -2.21 -26.35
N ILE A 11 -6.45 -0.96 -26.73
CA ILE A 11 -6.28 -0.46 -28.10
C ILE A 11 -5.04 0.43 -28.17
N LYS A 12 -4.38 0.42 -29.33
CA LYS A 12 -3.30 1.37 -29.62
C LYS A 12 -3.82 2.80 -29.57
N LEU A 13 -3.00 3.70 -29.03
CA LEU A 13 -3.35 5.11 -28.88
C LEU A 13 -2.90 5.91 -30.09
N ASN A 14 -3.70 6.93 -30.43
CA ASN A 14 -3.40 7.94 -31.45
C ASN A 14 -2.73 9.16 -30.81
N HIS A 15 -2.28 10.13 -31.63
CA HIS A 15 -1.47 11.28 -31.22
C HIS A 15 -2.15 12.31 -30.30
N ASP A 16 -3.45 12.16 -30.02
CA ASP A 16 -4.24 13.17 -29.27
C ASP A 16 -4.14 13.04 -27.73
N VAL A 17 -3.45 12.02 -27.21
CA VAL A 17 -3.32 11.82 -25.76
C VAL A 17 -2.26 12.75 -25.19
N ARG A 18 -2.66 13.59 -24.23
CA ARG A 18 -1.74 14.47 -23.48
C ARG A 18 -1.14 13.70 -22.30
N VAL A 19 0.16 13.45 -22.36
CA VAL A 19 0.89 12.64 -21.36
C VAL A 19 2.03 13.42 -20.70
N GLY A 20 2.74 14.24 -21.48
CA GLY A 20 3.85 15.08 -21.08
C GLY A 20 3.63 16.55 -21.43
N THR A 21 4.68 17.34 -21.24
CA THR A 21 4.63 18.81 -21.34
C THR A 21 4.77 19.29 -22.79
N SER A 22 5.40 18.47 -23.65
CA SER A 22 5.58 18.77 -25.07
C SER A 22 4.93 17.73 -26.00
N PRO A 23 4.53 18.11 -27.22
CA PRO A 23 4.00 17.17 -28.22
C PRO A 23 4.94 16.02 -28.53
N LYS A 24 6.25 16.30 -28.58
CA LYS A 24 7.29 15.28 -28.83
C LYS A 24 7.39 14.24 -27.72
N GLU A 25 7.19 14.65 -26.46
CA GLU A 25 7.12 13.72 -25.34
C GLU A 25 5.85 12.87 -25.39
N ASN A 26 4.71 13.45 -25.78
CA ASN A 26 3.46 12.71 -25.98
C ASN A 26 3.64 11.62 -27.03
N GLU A 27 4.16 11.98 -28.21
CA GLU A 27 4.43 11.03 -29.29
C GLU A 27 5.37 9.90 -28.84
N ARG A 28 6.42 10.25 -28.09
CA ARG A 28 7.35 9.26 -27.55
C ARG A 28 6.68 8.32 -26.56
N ALA A 29 5.88 8.83 -25.63
CA ALA A 29 5.18 8.02 -24.64
C ALA A 29 4.15 7.09 -25.31
N ILE A 30 3.36 7.61 -26.25
CA ILE A 30 2.40 6.83 -27.05
C ILE A 30 3.12 5.74 -27.87
N SER A 31 4.24 6.07 -28.52
CA SER A 31 5.04 5.11 -29.28
C SER A 31 5.56 3.97 -28.41
N MET A 32 6.06 4.29 -27.21
CA MET A 32 6.51 3.28 -26.24
C MET A 32 5.37 2.39 -25.75
N TYR A 33 4.20 2.97 -25.47
CA TYR A 33 3.00 2.21 -25.09
C TYR A 33 2.54 1.25 -26.20
N ASN A 34 2.39 1.76 -27.43
CA ASN A 34 1.97 0.97 -28.58
C ASN A 34 2.96 -0.16 -28.88
N ARG A 35 4.27 0.11 -28.76
CA ARG A 35 5.31 -0.92 -28.88
C ARG A 35 5.19 -1.97 -27.78
N ALA A 36 4.87 -1.60 -26.54
CA ALA A 36 4.66 -2.56 -25.47
C ALA A 36 3.47 -3.49 -25.76
N LEU A 37 2.36 -2.95 -26.26
CA LEU A 37 1.22 -3.77 -26.71
C LEU A 37 1.61 -4.75 -27.82
N GLU A 38 2.42 -4.33 -28.79
CA GLU A 38 2.93 -5.22 -29.84
C GLU A 38 3.84 -6.32 -29.30
N GLN A 39 4.69 -6.00 -28.32
CA GLN A 39 5.53 -7.01 -27.68
C GLN A 39 4.68 -8.05 -26.93
N ILE A 40 3.63 -7.62 -26.23
CA ILE A 40 2.68 -8.53 -25.57
C ILE A 40 1.97 -9.42 -26.59
N ALA A 41 1.50 -8.85 -27.71
CA ALA A 41 0.86 -9.61 -28.77
C ALA A 41 1.79 -10.67 -29.40
N ASN A 42 3.10 -10.42 -29.42
CA ASN A 42 4.13 -11.35 -29.87
C ASN A 42 4.66 -12.27 -28.75
N ASP A 43 3.95 -12.37 -27.63
CA ASP A 43 4.31 -13.17 -26.44
C ASP A 43 5.60 -12.73 -25.71
N ASN A 44 6.19 -11.60 -26.09
CA ASN A 44 7.38 -11.01 -25.48
C ASN A 44 7.04 -10.17 -24.23
N HIS A 45 6.37 -10.80 -23.26
CA HIS A 45 5.83 -10.14 -22.07
C HIS A 45 6.90 -9.47 -21.19
N ASP A 46 8.07 -10.09 -21.02
CA ASP A 46 9.13 -9.55 -20.16
C ASP A 46 9.69 -8.24 -20.72
N VAL A 47 9.89 -8.18 -22.04
CA VAL A 47 10.36 -6.98 -22.74
C VAL A 47 9.33 -5.86 -22.63
N ALA A 48 8.05 -6.20 -22.80
CA ALA A 48 6.95 -5.25 -22.62
C ALA A 48 6.91 -4.69 -21.19
N MET A 49 7.10 -5.54 -20.18
CA MET A 49 7.09 -5.13 -18.78
C MET A 49 8.26 -4.20 -18.43
N ILE A 50 9.46 -4.45 -18.93
CA ILE A 50 10.61 -3.54 -18.75
C ILE A 50 10.31 -2.17 -19.39
N ALA A 51 9.74 -2.17 -20.60
CA ALA A 51 9.35 -0.93 -21.27
C ALA A 51 8.27 -0.16 -20.51
N LEU A 52 7.24 -0.86 -20.01
CA LEU A 52 6.14 -0.28 -19.23
C LEU A 52 6.58 0.23 -17.86
N GLU A 53 7.49 -0.48 -17.19
CA GLU A 53 8.07 -0.02 -15.94
C GLU A 53 8.83 1.30 -16.14
N ARG A 54 9.62 1.41 -17.21
CA ARG A 54 10.29 2.66 -17.55
C ARG A 54 9.28 3.77 -17.88
N LEU A 55 8.28 3.44 -18.70
CA LEU A 55 7.27 4.39 -19.15
C LEU A 55 6.46 4.98 -17.99
N THR A 56 6.03 4.15 -17.05
CA THR A 56 5.25 4.57 -15.87
C THR A 56 6.07 5.37 -14.86
N ARG A 57 7.40 5.21 -14.84
CA ARG A 57 8.31 6.06 -14.04
C ARG A 57 8.55 7.41 -14.70
N GLU A 58 8.70 7.45 -16.02
CA GLU A 58 8.93 8.69 -16.79
C GLU A 58 7.65 9.52 -16.91
N PHE A 59 6.49 8.88 -17.04
CA PHE A 59 5.17 9.52 -17.17
C PHE A 59 4.15 8.92 -16.18
N PRO A 60 4.20 9.31 -14.89
CA PRO A 60 3.34 8.74 -13.85
C PRO A 60 1.84 9.01 -14.02
N LEU A 61 1.47 10.05 -14.77
CA LEU A 61 0.08 10.42 -15.05
C LEU A 61 -0.50 9.72 -16.30
N PHE A 62 0.29 8.87 -16.96
CA PHE A 62 -0.17 8.13 -18.13
C PHE A 62 -1.07 6.96 -17.68
N SER A 63 -2.38 7.22 -17.63
CA SER A 63 -3.39 6.27 -17.13
C SER A 63 -3.36 4.93 -17.88
N GLN A 64 -3.34 4.96 -19.22
CA GLN A 64 -3.39 3.75 -20.05
C GLN A 64 -2.13 2.88 -19.87
N ALA A 65 -0.95 3.49 -19.80
CA ALA A 65 0.30 2.75 -19.55
C ALA A 65 0.34 2.15 -18.14
N THR A 66 -0.12 2.91 -17.14
CA THR A 66 -0.17 2.46 -15.76
C THR A 66 -1.18 1.32 -15.57
N HIS A 67 -2.34 1.41 -16.23
CA HIS A 67 -3.34 0.35 -16.27
C HIS A 67 -2.77 -0.92 -16.91
N LEU A 68 -2.21 -0.82 -18.13
CA LEU A 68 -1.61 -1.97 -18.83
C LEU A 68 -0.51 -2.64 -17.99
N TYR A 69 0.35 -1.85 -17.34
CA TYR A 69 1.39 -2.38 -16.46
C TYR A 69 0.80 -3.11 -15.24
N GLY A 70 -0.25 -2.54 -14.62
CA GLY A 70 -0.99 -3.17 -13.54
C GLY A 70 -1.60 -4.53 -13.94
N LEU A 71 -2.18 -4.62 -15.13
CA LEU A 71 -2.71 -5.89 -15.66
C LEU A 71 -1.61 -6.94 -15.86
N CYS A 72 -0.45 -6.53 -16.42
CA CYS A 72 0.70 -7.42 -16.62
C CYS A 72 1.22 -7.97 -15.28
N LEU A 73 1.31 -7.12 -14.25
CA LEU A 73 1.70 -7.54 -12.89
C LEU A 73 0.67 -8.49 -12.26
N GLY A 74 -0.62 -8.25 -12.52
CA GLY A 74 -1.71 -9.12 -12.10
C GLY A 74 -1.61 -10.52 -12.73
N ARG A 75 -1.31 -10.59 -14.04
CA ARG A 75 -1.04 -11.85 -14.76
C ARG A 75 0.13 -12.62 -14.14
N GLN A 76 1.20 -11.95 -13.74
CA GLN A 76 2.35 -12.56 -13.05
C GLN A 76 2.10 -12.90 -11.57
N GLN A 77 0.88 -12.70 -11.06
CA GLN A 77 0.52 -12.91 -9.66
C GLN A 77 1.30 -12.02 -8.68
N ASN A 78 1.89 -10.92 -9.17
CA ASN A 78 2.51 -9.92 -8.32
C ASN A 78 1.44 -8.96 -7.78
N TRP A 79 0.55 -9.51 -6.96
CA TRP A 79 -0.69 -8.85 -6.53
C TRP A 79 -0.47 -7.50 -5.85
N LYS A 80 0.61 -7.36 -5.09
CA LYS A 80 0.93 -6.11 -4.38
C LYS A 80 1.28 -5.00 -5.38
N ALA A 81 2.22 -5.28 -6.28
CA ALA A 81 2.63 -4.30 -7.28
C ALA A 81 1.49 -3.98 -8.24
N ALA A 82 0.67 -4.97 -8.60
CA ALA A 82 -0.52 -4.78 -9.43
C ALA A 82 -1.53 -3.83 -8.77
N GLU A 83 -1.89 -4.06 -7.50
CA GLU A 83 -2.79 -3.17 -6.74
C GLU A 83 -2.23 -1.75 -6.67
N ASP A 84 -0.93 -1.60 -6.36
CA ASP A 84 -0.29 -0.28 -6.24
C ASP A 84 -0.28 0.48 -7.58
N MET A 85 -0.07 -0.20 -8.71
CA MET A 85 -0.12 0.43 -10.04
C MET A 85 -1.56 0.78 -10.45
N LEU A 86 -2.51 -0.14 -10.26
CA LEU A 86 -3.92 0.11 -10.60
C LEU A 86 -4.50 1.25 -9.76
N GLN A 87 -4.12 1.36 -8.49
CA GLN A 87 -4.49 2.49 -7.65
C GLN A 87 -3.95 3.82 -8.21
N LYS A 88 -2.71 3.85 -8.73
CA LYS A 88 -2.18 5.04 -9.40
C LYS A 88 -2.93 5.38 -10.67
N ALA A 89 -3.33 4.38 -11.45
CA ALA A 89 -4.13 4.60 -12.65
C ALA A 89 -5.44 5.31 -12.28
N LEU A 90 -6.16 4.90 -11.22
CA LEU A 90 -7.40 5.55 -10.76
C LEU A 90 -7.25 7.02 -10.33
N LEU A 91 -6.02 7.48 -10.03
CA LEU A 91 -5.75 8.88 -9.69
C LEU A 91 -5.56 9.77 -10.91
N SER A 92 -5.51 9.17 -12.10
CA SER A 92 -5.31 9.87 -13.37
C SER A 92 -6.65 10.18 -14.05
N ASP A 93 -6.61 10.92 -15.15
CA ASP A 93 -7.80 11.23 -15.94
C ASP A 93 -8.23 9.98 -16.74
N LEU A 94 -9.39 9.42 -16.38
CA LEU A 94 -9.98 8.23 -16.99
C LEU A 94 -11.42 8.52 -17.37
N SER A 95 -11.85 7.97 -18.50
CA SER A 95 -13.27 7.87 -18.83
C SER A 95 -14.02 6.95 -17.84
N ALA A 96 -15.34 7.06 -17.80
CA ALA A 96 -16.17 6.22 -16.92
C ALA A 96 -15.97 4.71 -17.20
N GLU A 97 -15.81 4.33 -18.47
CA GLU A 97 -15.58 2.93 -18.87
C GLU A 97 -14.19 2.44 -18.43
N GLU A 98 -13.15 3.23 -18.66
CA GLU A 98 -11.79 2.89 -18.22
C GLU A 98 -11.71 2.82 -16.69
N TYR A 99 -12.40 3.70 -15.97
CA TYR A 99 -12.45 3.69 -14.51
C TYR A 99 -12.99 2.36 -13.99
N GLN A 100 -14.11 1.89 -14.54
CA GLN A 100 -14.72 0.61 -14.16
C GLN A 100 -13.80 -0.58 -14.47
N ALA A 101 -13.13 -0.56 -15.63
CA ALA A 101 -12.15 -1.59 -15.97
C ALA A 101 -10.98 -1.63 -14.97
N VAL A 102 -10.42 -0.48 -14.61
CA VAL A 102 -9.32 -0.41 -13.63
C VAL A 102 -9.78 -0.82 -12.23
N GLU A 103 -10.98 -0.40 -11.81
CA GLU A 103 -11.54 -0.72 -10.50
C GLU A 103 -11.76 -2.23 -10.35
N THR A 104 -12.37 -2.87 -11.36
CA THR A 104 -12.57 -4.32 -11.35
C THR A 104 -11.24 -5.08 -11.32
N ALA A 105 -10.25 -4.65 -12.10
CA ALA A 105 -8.91 -5.22 -12.06
C ALA A 105 -8.24 -5.08 -10.68
N MET A 106 -8.42 -3.93 -10.03
CA MET A 106 -7.87 -3.66 -8.70
C MET A 106 -8.51 -4.56 -7.64
N LEU A 107 -9.84 -4.75 -7.67
CA LEU A 107 -10.53 -5.65 -6.74
C LEU A 107 -10.02 -7.08 -6.87
N VAL A 108 -9.83 -7.57 -8.10
CA VAL A 108 -9.30 -8.92 -8.34
C VAL A 108 -7.84 -9.03 -7.84
N ALA A 109 -7.01 -8.01 -8.07
CA ALA A 109 -5.65 -7.99 -7.55
C ALA A 109 -5.62 -8.03 -6.01
N ARG A 110 -6.52 -7.28 -5.36
CA ARG A 110 -6.67 -7.25 -3.90
C ARG A 110 -7.11 -8.60 -3.33
N GLU A 111 -8.08 -9.26 -3.96
CA GLU A 111 -8.49 -10.62 -3.59
C GLU A 111 -7.35 -11.63 -3.79
N GLY A 112 -6.58 -11.50 -4.88
CA GLY A 112 -5.39 -12.31 -5.13
C GLY A 112 -4.35 -12.15 -4.01
N LYS A 113 -4.11 -10.92 -3.57
CA LYS A 113 -3.21 -10.59 -2.45
C LYS A 113 -3.67 -11.23 -1.14
N ILE A 114 -4.96 -11.19 -0.84
CA ILE A 114 -5.53 -11.80 0.37
C ILE A 114 -5.32 -13.32 0.34
N ARG A 115 -5.68 -13.98 -0.78
CA ARG A 115 -5.49 -15.43 -0.96
C ARG A 115 -4.02 -15.85 -0.88
N ALA A 116 -3.12 -15.08 -1.49
CA ALA A 116 -1.68 -15.33 -1.41
C ALA A 116 -1.16 -15.22 0.04
N ARG A 117 -1.68 -14.27 0.82
CA ARG A 117 -1.31 -14.09 2.24
C ARG A 117 -1.83 -15.23 3.11
N GLU A 118 -3.07 -15.68 2.89
CA GLU A 118 -3.67 -16.79 3.63
C GLU A 118 -2.97 -18.12 3.36
N SER A 119 -2.71 -18.43 2.09
CA SER A 119 -1.96 -19.63 1.70
C SER A 119 -0.54 -19.61 2.28
N GLY A 120 0.14 -18.46 2.28
CA GLY A 120 1.44 -18.28 2.92
C GLY A 120 1.42 -18.53 4.43
N LYS A 121 0.40 -18.01 5.15
CA LYS A 121 0.22 -18.27 6.59
C LYS A 121 -0.04 -19.75 6.87
N ALA A 122 -0.87 -20.41 6.06
CA ALA A 122 -1.16 -21.83 6.21
C ALA A 122 0.10 -22.70 6.01
N LYS A 123 0.92 -22.40 5.00
CA LYS A 123 2.21 -23.07 4.76
C LYS A 123 3.14 -22.91 5.96
N ARG A 124 3.33 -21.69 6.46
CA ARG A 124 4.16 -21.42 7.65
C ARG A 124 3.67 -22.13 8.91
N LYS A 125 2.35 -22.23 9.10
CA LYS A 125 1.76 -22.97 10.23
C LYS A 125 2.05 -24.47 10.14
N LYS A 126 1.89 -25.07 8.95
CA LYS A 126 2.24 -26.48 8.71
C LYS A 126 3.73 -26.73 8.93
N GLU A 127 4.59 -25.86 8.42
CA GLU A 127 6.04 -25.96 8.58
C GLU A 127 6.46 -25.87 10.05
N LYS A 128 5.86 -24.94 10.82
CA LYS A 128 6.09 -24.83 12.27
C LYS A 128 5.63 -26.08 13.02
N MET A 129 4.47 -26.64 12.69
CA MET A 129 4.00 -27.89 13.30
C MET A 129 4.93 -29.07 12.97
N LEU A 130 5.40 -29.16 11.72
CA LEU A 130 6.34 -30.20 11.30
C LEU A 130 7.70 -30.06 12.00
N SER A 131 8.21 -28.84 12.17
CA SER A 131 9.48 -28.61 12.86
C SER A 131 9.37 -28.90 14.36
N GLU A 132 8.24 -28.57 14.98
CA GLU A 132 7.96 -28.92 16.38
C GLU A 132 7.83 -30.43 16.59
N VAL A 133 7.12 -31.13 15.71
CA VAL A 133 7.03 -32.61 15.74
C VAL A 133 8.42 -33.25 15.55
N LYS A 134 9.24 -32.76 14.61
CA LYS A 134 10.62 -33.23 14.42
C LYS A 134 11.48 -32.98 15.66
N ALA A 135 11.36 -31.82 16.29
CA ALA A 135 12.10 -31.47 17.51
C ALA A 135 11.70 -32.37 18.69
N ASN A 136 10.40 -32.64 18.83
CA ASN A 136 9.89 -33.53 19.88
C ASN A 136 10.29 -35.00 19.64
N LEU A 137 10.30 -35.46 18.39
CA LEU A 137 10.76 -36.81 18.04
C LEU A 137 12.27 -37.00 18.30
N ALA A 138 13.08 -35.96 18.03
CA ALA A 138 14.50 -35.96 18.35
C ALA A 138 14.77 -35.92 19.87
N ARG A 139 13.98 -35.15 20.64
CA ARG A 139 14.09 -35.09 22.10
C ARG A 139 13.58 -36.35 22.81
N GLY A 140 12.61 -37.04 22.23
CA GLY A 140 12.03 -38.26 22.80
C GLY A 140 12.87 -39.53 22.60
N GLY A 141 14.05 -39.45 21.96
CA GLY A 141 14.90 -40.62 21.72
C GLY A 141 14.32 -41.66 20.73
N ILE A 142 13.16 -41.39 20.12
CA ILE A 142 12.48 -42.32 19.18
C ILE A 142 13.16 -42.33 17.79
N LEU A 143 14.16 -41.48 17.58
CA LEU A 143 15.07 -41.54 16.44
C LEU A 143 16.34 -42.36 16.71
N GLU A 144 16.35 -43.20 17.74
CA GLU A 144 17.29 -44.31 17.81
C GLU A 144 16.75 -45.49 17.01
N ARG A 145 17.53 -45.91 16.00
CA ARG A 145 17.51 -47.25 15.41
C ARG A 145 16.59 -47.50 14.21
N ALA A 146 16.79 -46.75 13.12
CA ALA A 146 16.59 -47.28 11.77
C ALA A 146 17.47 -46.55 10.73
N ASP A 147 18.79 -46.61 10.89
CA ASP A 147 19.67 -46.48 9.72
C ASP A 147 20.98 -47.26 9.87
N HIS A 148 20.86 -48.59 9.87
CA HIS A 148 21.91 -49.42 9.27
C HIS A 148 21.66 -49.48 7.76
N SER A 149 21.85 -48.37 7.05
CA SER A 149 22.11 -48.41 5.62
C SER A 149 23.44 -47.73 5.32
N ARG A 150 24.40 -48.58 4.95
CA ARG A 150 25.74 -48.24 4.49
C ARG A 150 25.66 -47.29 3.29
N LYS A 151 25.62 -45.97 3.50
CA LYS A 151 25.90 -44.97 2.44
C LYS A 151 26.14 -43.53 2.92
N ALA A 152 26.54 -43.32 4.18
CA ALA A 152 26.85 -42.00 4.72
C ALA A 152 28.38 -41.72 4.83
N ASP A 153 29.19 -42.21 3.88
CA ASP A 153 30.66 -42.08 3.95
C ASP A 153 31.24 -40.97 3.05
N LYS A 154 30.51 -39.87 2.83
CA LYS A 154 31.04 -38.71 2.08
C LYS A 154 30.60 -37.33 2.57
N MET A 155 30.09 -37.21 3.78
CA MET A 155 30.08 -35.90 4.47
C MET A 155 31.19 -35.88 5.50
N ARG A 156 32.39 -35.55 5.01
CA ARG A 156 33.48 -35.07 5.86
C ARG A 156 32.95 -33.87 6.63
N MET A 157 32.57 -34.08 7.90
CA MET A 157 32.44 -32.97 8.82
C MET A 157 33.82 -32.31 8.88
N ALA A 158 33.90 -31.03 8.51
CA ALA A 158 35.11 -30.25 8.70
C ALA A 158 35.56 -30.45 10.15
N THR A 159 36.77 -30.98 10.30
CA THR A 159 37.34 -31.33 11.61
C THR A 159 37.39 -30.08 12.48
N ALA A 160 37.31 -30.23 13.81
CA ALA A 160 37.25 -29.09 14.74
C ALA A 160 38.37 -28.05 14.49
N ARG A 161 39.52 -28.50 13.97
CA ARG A 161 40.63 -27.65 13.51
C ARG A 161 40.30 -26.81 12.28
N GLU A 162 39.67 -27.39 11.26
CA GLU A 162 39.27 -26.66 10.04
C GLU A 162 38.18 -25.61 10.35
N ARG A 163 37.31 -25.87 11.33
CA ARG A 163 36.30 -24.88 11.78
C ARG A 163 36.95 -23.69 12.51
N GLU A 164 37.98 -23.96 13.29
CA GLU A 164 38.72 -22.93 14.03
C GLU A 164 39.57 -22.07 13.09
N GLU A 165 40.15 -22.68 12.04
CA GLU A 165 40.89 -21.98 10.99
C GLU A 165 39.97 -21.09 10.14
N VAL A 166 38.77 -21.56 9.79
CA VAL A 166 37.74 -20.75 9.11
C VAL A 166 37.25 -19.59 9.99
N LEU A 167 37.07 -19.81 11.30
CA LEU A 167 36.71 -18.75 12.24
C LEU A 167 37.84 -17.73 12.45
N GLN A 168 39.10 -18.17 12.42
CA GLN A 168 40.26 -17.29 12.41
C GLN A 168 40.35 -16.49 11.11
N GLN A 169 40.05 -17.10 9.95
CA GLN A 169 39.99 -16.40 8.67
C GLN A 169 38.90 -15.34 8.64
N ILE A 170 37.72 -15.63 9.22
CA ILE A 170 36.63 -14.65 9.36
C ILE A 170 37.02 -13.50 10.30
N ARG A 171 37.67 -13.78 11.44
CA ARG A 171 38.17 -12.72 12.34
C ARG A 171 39.31 -11.90 11.74
N ALA A 172 40.19 -12.51 10.96
CA ALA A 172 41.26 -11.80 10.24
C ALA A 172 40.69 -10.92 9.12
N GLN A 173 39.60 -11.36 8.47
CA GLN A 173 38.86 -10.57 7.48
C GLN A 173 38.06 -9.40 8.11
N GLU A 174 37.67 -9.50 9.38
CA GLU A 174 37.04 -8.39 10.12
C GLU A 174 38.04 -7.32 10.60
N GLN A 175 39.35 -7.61 10.66
CA GLN A 175 40.39 -6.67 11.12
C GLN A 175 41.27 -6.08 10.00
N GLY A 176 41.21 -6.63 8.79
CA GLY A 176 41.86 -6.06 7.60
C GLY A 176 40.82 -5.45 6.67
N GLY A 177 40.75 -4.11 6.63
CA GLY A 177 39.81 -3.35 5.81
C GLY A 177 39.71 -3.88 4.38
N LEU A 178 38.50 -4.25 3.98
CA LEU A 178 38.20 -4.74 2.65
C LEU A 178 37.97 -3.57 1.67
N PRO A 179 38.33 -3.77 0.38
CA PRO A 179 38.36 -2.74 -0.64
C PRO A 179 36.96 -2.34 -1.09
N GLN A 180 36.90 -1.10 -1.59
CA GLN A 180 35.76 -0.43 -2.21
C GLN A 180 34.97 -1.36 -3.14
N GLY A 181 33.66 -1.47 -2.90
CA GLY A 181 32.73 -1.99 -3.89
C GLY A 181 31.58 -2.84 -3.36
N LEU A 182 30.89 -2.39 -2.31
CA LEU A 182 29.45 -2.68 -2.10
C LEU A 182 28.92 -1.79 -0.96
N GLU A 183 28.74 -0.50 -1.24
CA GLU A 183 28.03 0.39 -0.32
C GLU A 183 26.53 0.07 -0.35
N LEU A 184 26.09 -0.77 0.58
CA LEU A 184 24.77 -0.63 1.18
C LEU A 184 24.95 0.29 2.38
N ASP A 185 24.79 1.58 2.15
CA ASP A 185 24.73 2.61 3.18
C ASP A 185 23.49 2.39 4.06
N THR A 186 23.62 1.49 5.04
CA THR A 186 22.73 1.45 6.19
C THR A 186 23.31 2.33 7.29
N GLY A 187 23.01 3.62 7.22
CA GLY A 187 23.10 4.58 8.33
C GLY A 187 22.16 4.18 9.49
N GLN A 188 22.51 3.13 10.22
CA GLN A 188 21.59 2.38 11.08
C GLN A 188 21.27 3.08 12.43
N SER A 189 22.05 4.08 12.84
CA SER A 189 21.80 4.82 14.09
C SER A 189 21.06 6.14 13.89
N PHE A 190 21.35 6.89 12.82
CA PHE A 190 20.63 8.11 12.46
C PHE A 190 19.24 7.81 11.90
N ASN A 191 19.08 6.74 11.11
CA ASN A 191 17.78 6.37 10.55
C ASN A 191 16.75 5.99 11.61
N ARG A 192 17.13 5.36 12.73
CA ARG A 192 16.19 5.09 13.84
C ARG A 192 15.71 6.37 14.52
N LYS A 193 16.62 7.34 14.76
CA LYS A 193 16.25 8.63 15.35
C LYS A 193 15.37 9.44 14.40
N VAL A 194 15.72 9.50 13.11
CA VAL A 194 14.91 10.17 12.09
C VAL A 194 13.56 9.49 11.88
N GLN A 195 13.48 8.16 11.92
CA GLN A 195 12.22 7.42 11.86
C GLN A 195 11.32 7.73 13.06
N ILE A 196 11.86 7.78 14.27
CA ILE A 196 11.10 8.16 15.48
C ILE A 196 10.61 9.61 15.38
N ILE A 197 11.46 10.54 14.94
CA ILE A 197 11.07 11.95 14.74
C ILE A 197 9.97 12.04 13.67
N SER A 198 10.10 11.32 12.55
CA SER A 198 9.09 11.31 11.48
C SER A 198 7.74 10.74 11.96
N LEU A 199 7.76 9.71 12.79
CA LEU A 199 6.56 9.13 13.39
C LEU A 199 5.86 10.15 14.30
N ILE A 200 6.62 10.85 15.14
CA ILE A 200 6.09 11.89 16.03
C ILE A 200 5.47 13.03 15.22
N VAL A 201 6.12 13.47 14.14
CA VAL A 201 5.60 14.53 13.26
C VAL A 201 4.30 14.09 12.57
N ILE A 202 4.23 12.85 12.08
CA ILE A 202 3.00 12.30 11.48
C ILE A 202 1.87 12.25 12.50
N VAL A 203 2.14 11.75 13.71
CA VAL A 203 1.13 11.67 14.78
C VAL A 203 0.66 13.07 15.18
N ALA A 204 1.56 14.04 15.32
CA ALA A 204 1.21 15.43 15.61
C ALA A 204 0.38 16.07 14.48
N ALA A 205 0.70 15.79 13.21
CA ALA A 205 -0.05 16.28 12.07
C ALA A 205 -1.48 15.69 12.01
N VAL A 206 -1.63 14.39 12.33
CA VAL A 206 -2.94 13.74 12.41
C VAL A 206 -3.77 14.34 13.55
N ILE A 207 -3.18 14.53 14.73
CA ILE A 207 -3.87 15.18 15.87
C ILE A 207 -4.30 16.61 15.49
N PHE A 208 -3.42 17.37 14.82
CA PHE A 208 -3.73 18.71 14.36
C PHE A 208 -4.88 18.73 13.34
N LEU A 209 -4.89 17.79 12.39
CA LEU A 209 -5.99 17.64 11.43
C LEU A 209 -7.32 17.31 12.10
N VAL A 210 -7.33 16.39 13.06
CA VAL A 210 -8.55 16.07 13.83
C VAL A 210 -9.03 17.30 14.59
N PHE A 211 -8.12 18.03 15.25
CA PHE A 211 -8.49 19.22 16.02
C PHE A 211 -9.04 20.33 15.11
N TYR A 212 -8.40 20.58 13.97
CA TYR A 212 -8.81 21.62 13.04
C TYR A 212 -10.11 21.26 12.31
N PHE A 213 -10.28 20.01 11.89
CA PHE A 213 -11.38 19.61 11.01
C PHE A 213 -12.61 19.11 11.76
N TRP A 214 -12.48 18.65 13.01
CA TRP A 214 -13.63 18.15 13.79
C TRP A 214 -14.01 19.07 14.94
N ILE A 215 -13.05 19.58 15.71
CA ILE A 215 -13.35 20.41 16.89
C ILE A 215 -13.71 21.84 16.48
N ARG A 216 -12.95 22.45 15.56
CA ARG A 216 -13.20 23.82 15.09
C ARG A 216 -14.59 24.04 14.49
N PRO A 217 -15.10 23.20 13.55
CA PRO A 217 -16.45 23.39 13.01
C PRO A 217 -17.54 23.10 14.04
N GLY A 218 -17.29 22.25 15.04
CA GLY A 218 -18.23 22.02 16.14
C GLY A 218 -18.48 23.28 16.97
N ILE A 219 -17.40 24.00 17.34
CA ILE A 219 -17.49 25.23 18.14
C ILE A 219 -18.15 26.37 17.34
N ILE A 220 -17.86 26.48 16.04
CA ILE A 220 -18.43 27.54 15.18
C ILE A 220 -19.93 27.31 14.98
N ARG A 221 -20.35 26.06 14.69
CA ARG A 221 -21.78 25.72 14.54
C ARG A 221 -22.57 25.99 15.82
N GLN A 222 -21.99 25.72 16.99
CA GLN A 222 -22.65 25.97 18.28
C GLN A 222 -22.82 27.47 18.58
N ARG A 223 -21.87 28.31 18.14
CA ARG A 223 -22.00 29.78 18.27
C ARG A 223 -23.06 30.36 17.33
N GLU A 224 -23.26 29.76 16.16
CA GLU A 224 -24.32 30.20 15.23
C GLU A 224 -25.70 29.79 15.74
N THR A 225 -25.86 28.58 16.28
CA THR A 225 -27.14 28.15 16.88
C THR A 225 -27.48 28.96 18.11
N SER A 226 -26.52 29.28 18.98
CA SER A 226 -26.79 30.14 20.15
C SER A 226 -27.22 31.55 19.74
N LYS A 227 -26.54 32.16 18.75
CA LYS A 227 -26.92 33.50 18.24
C LYS A 227 -28.31 33.51 17.60
N ARG A 228 -28.68 32.46 16.86
CA ARG A 228 -30.02 32.33 16.27
C ARG A 228 -31.09 32.16 17.36
N LEU A 229 -30.81 31.35 18.38
CA LEU A 229 -31.71 31.14 19.50
C LEU A 229 -31.90 32.44 20.31
N ASP A 230 -30.82 33.16 20.60
CA ASP A 230 -30.86 34.46 21.28
C ASP A 230 -31.63 35.53 20.50
N TRP A 231 -31.62 35.44 19.17
CA TRP A 231 -32.42 36.33 18.32
C TRP A 231 -33.91 35.96 18.39
N ILE A 232 -34.26 34.67 18.28
CA ILE A 232 -35.65 34.20 18.36
C ILE A 232 -36.26 34.55 19.72
N VAL A 233 -35.53 34.32 20.81
CA VAL A 233 -36.00 34.64 22.17
C VAL A 233 -36.25 36.14 22.31
N ARG A 234 -35.32 36.99 21.83
CA ARG A 234 -35.51 38.46 21.87
C ARG A 234 -36.68 38.93 21.01
N GLU A 235 -36.92 38.30 19.87
CA GLU A 235 -38.05 38.63 19.00
C GLU A 235 -39.39 38.18 19.61
N MET A 236 -39.41 37.02 20.27
CA MET A 236 -40.58 36.56 21.03
C MET A 236 -40.86 37.45 22.24
N GLU A 237 -39.85 37.91 22.97
CA GLU A 237 -40.02 38.86 24.10
C GLU A 237 -40.66 40.17 23.65
N LYS A 238 -40.29 40.68 22.46
CA LYS A 238 -40.89 41.90 21.91
C LYS A 238 -42.34 41.72 21.48
N ARG A 239 -42.71 40.51 21.04
CA ARG A 239 -44.07 40.19 20.56
C ARG A 239 -44.99 39.67 21.65
N ALA A 240 -44.44 39.16 22.76
CA ALA A 240 -45.19 38.66 23.91
C ALA A 240 -46.06 39.74 24.58
N THR A 241 -45.73 41.03 24.41
CA THR A 241 -46.58 42.14 24.86
C THR A 241 -47.83 42.36 24.02
N ALA A 242 -47.88 41.83 22.79
CA ALA A 242 -49.00 41.98 21.86
C ALA A 242 -49.84 40.71 21.69
N GLU A 243 -49.24 39.52 21.84
CA GLU A 243 -49.90 38.23 21.65
C GLU A 243 -49.76 37.33 22.89
N PRO A 244 -50.87 36.95 23.56
CA PRO A 244 -50.84 36.16 24.79
C PRO A 244 -50.29 34.74 24.58
N ASP A 245 -50.56 34.12 23.42
CA ASP A 245 -50.09 32.78 23.09
C ASP A 245 -48.55 32.69 23.03
N VAL A 246 -47.89 33.78 22.62
CA VAL A 246 -46.41 33.88 22.56
C VAL A 246 -45.83 34.02 23.97
N SER A 247 -46.54 34.67 24.88
CA SER A 247 -46.13 34.82 26.29
C SER A 247 -46.16 33.47 27.03
N ASP A 248 -47.17 32.64 26.78
CA ASP A 248 -47.28 31.32 27.39
C ASP A 248 -46.17 30.39 26.91
N LEU A 249 -45.88 30.38 25.60
CA LEU A 249 -44.76 29.63 25.02
C LEU A 249 -43.40 30.08 25.58
N LEU A 250 -43.21 31.38 25.80
CA LEU A 250 -41.96 31.91 26.35
C LEU A 250 -41.78 31.53 27.83
N THR A 251 -42.88 31.47 28.58
CA THR A 251 -42.90 31.04 29.98
C THR A 251 -42.59 29.55 30.10
N GLU A 252 -43.17 28.71 29.23
CA GLU A 252 -42.85 27.29 29.14
C GLU A 252 -41.40 27.04 28.71
N TYR A 253 -40.89 27.81 27.75
CA TYR A 253 -39.49 27.71 27.34
C TYR A 253 -38.52 28.05 28.48
N ARG A 254 -38.79 29.14 29.23
CA ARG A 254 -37.96 29.53 30.39
C ARG A 254 -38.03 28.50 31.51
N SER A 255 -39.20 27.92 31.80
CA SER A 255 -39.31 26.90 32.85
C SER A 255 -38.52 25.62 32.53
N ARG A 256 -38.44 25.23 31.25
CA ARG A 256 -37.70 24.03 30.82
C ARG A 256 -36.20 24.24 30.66
N PHE A 257 -35.74 25.43 30.25
CA PHE A 257 -34.34 25.64 29.84
C PHE A 257 -33.57 26.70 30.64
N SER A 258 -34.23 27.49 31.51
CA SER A 258 -33.57 28.54 32.32
C SER A 258 -33.04 28.07 33.68
N GLN A 259 -33.17 26.78 34.03
CA GLN A 259 -32.49 26.22 35.22
C GLN A 259 -31.06 25.83 34.87
N LYS A 260 -30.16 26.80 34.96
CA LYS A 260 -28.75 26.59 35.29
C LYS A 260 -28.23 27.73 36.14
#